data_AF-A0A920DW97-F1
#
_entry.id   AF-A0A920DW97-F1
#
_cell.length_a   1.000
_cell.length_b   1.000
_cell.length_c   1.000
_cell.angle_alpha   90.00
_cell.angle_beta   90.00
_cell.angle_gamma   90.00
#
_symmetry.space_group_name_H-M   'P 1'
#
loop_
_entity.id
_entity.type
_entity.pdbx_description
1 polymer ?
#
loop_
_entity_poly.entity_id
_entity_poly.type
_entity_poly.pdbx_seq_one_letter_code
_entity_poly.pdbx_strand_id
1 'polypeptide(L)'
;MKNKLWALILYPISLFMSADWLDVNMPVGVTDISKEVFGLHMAIFFVVVAIGLLFLVFCFGPCGNIGDQTIRSLQLLLKTIRLKYFGHYSYPYFNCNGCASLNYLKKIYDHEAEEGGIDIQVVGWQWKWQYKYLDEQVGNKPLSFFSNLTTPPDQYEFNRVEKTENYLLEVDEPVVIPVDTPVRF
;
A
#
# COMPACT_ATOMS: atom_id res chain seq x y z
N MET A 1 39.25 2.08 -29.76
CA MET A 1 37.94 2.78 -29.66
C MET A 1 36.81 2.03 -30.38
N LYS A 2 36.71 0.68 -30.29
CA LYS A 2 35.69 -0.10 -31.04
C LYS A 2 34.56 -0.68 -30.17
N ASN A 3 34.62 -0.50 -28.84
CA ASN A 3 33.74 -1.21 -27.90
C ASN A 3 32.65 -0.30 -27.31
N LYS A 4 32.61 0.99 -27.69
CA LYS A 4 31.63 1.97 -27.19
C LYS A 4 30.41 2.16 -28.12
N LEU A 5 30.41 1.56 -29.32
CA LEU A 5 29.31 1.71 -30.29
C LEU A 5 28.04 0.96 -29.84
N TRP A 6 28.18 -0.17 -29.16
CA TRP A 6 27.04 -0.96 -28.65
C TRP A 6 26.26 -0.23 -27.55
N ALA A 7 26.94 0.58 -26.74
CA ALA A 7 26.30 1.39 -25.69
C ALA A 7 25.41 2.50 -26.25
N LEU A 8 25.73 3.02 -27.45
CA LEU A 8 24.91 4.03 -28.15
C LEU A 8 23.63 3.45 -28.76
N ILE A 9 23.60 2.14 -29.06
CA ILE A 9 22.42 1.45 -29.62
C ILE A 9 21.43 1.05 -28.52
N LEU A 10 21.91 0.79 -27.30
CA LEU A 10 21.06 0.42 -26.16
C LEU A 10 20.33 1.61 -25.51
N TYR A 11 20.89 2.82 -25.59
CA TYR A 11 20.33 4.03 -25.01
C TYR A 11 18.93 4.44 -25.57
N PRO A 12 18.66 4.37 -26.89
CA PRO A 12 17.33 4.69 -27.40
C PRO A 12 16.27 3.63 -27.07
N ILE A 13 16.65 2.39 -26.77
CA ILE A 13 15.69 1.29 -26.50
C ILE A 13 15.01 1.47 -25.13
N SER A 14 15.70 2.03 -24.13
CA SER A 14 15.11 2.30 -22.81
C SER A 14 14.06 3.42 -22.82
N LEU A 15 14.07 4.30 -23.83
CA LEU A 15 13.08 5.38 -23.95
C LEU A 15 11.72 4.90 -24.46
N PHE A 16 11.62 3.67 -24.99
CA PHE A 16 10.38 3.07 -25.46
C PHE A 16 9.71 2.13 -24.44
N MET A 17 10.26 1.97 -23.24
CA MET A 17 9.57 1.27 -22.15
C MET A 17 8.67 2.26 -21.41
N SER A 18 7.41 2.34 -21.84
CA SER A 18 6.35 2.90 -21.00
C SER A 18 5.97 1.85 -19.96
N ALA A 19 6.49 1.98 -18.74
CA ALA A 19 5.84 1.34 -17.60
C ALA A 19 4.50 2.04 -17.36
N ASP A 20 3.49 1.32 -16.87
CA ASP A 20 2.25 1.94 -16.41
C ASP A 20 2.55 2.68 -15.10
N TRP A 21 3.01 3.92 -15.23
CA TRP A 21 3.50 4.74 -14.12
C TRP A 21 2.40 5.16 -13.14
N LEU A 22 1.13 4.88 -13.46
CA LEU A 22 -0.02 5.26 -12.64
C LEU A 22 -0.22 4.31 -11.44
N ASP A 23 0.25 3.06 -11.50
CA ASP A 23 0.06 2.03 -10.47
C ASP A 23 1.30 1.75 -9.60
N VAL A 24 2.28 2.66 -9.58
CA VAL A 24 3.50 2.50 -8.77
C VAL A 24 3.30 2.81 -7.28
N ASN A 25 2.13 3.34 -6.92
CA ASN A 25 1.78 3.72 -5.56
C ASN A 25 0.36 3.24 -5.22
N MET A 26 0.02 3.20 -3.93
CA MET A 26 -1.34 2.90 -3.50
C MET A 26 -2.32 4.02 -3.93
N PRO A 27 -3.58 3.70 -4.26
CA PRO A 27 -4.58 4.73 -4.53
C PRO A 27 -4.84 5.58 -3.29
N VAL A 28 -5.11 6.87 -3.50
CA VAL A 28 -5.54 7.78 -2.41
C VAL A 28 -6.98 7.45 -2.09
N GLY A 29 -7.26 7.00 -0.87
CA GLY A 29 -8.64 6.70 -0.50
C GLY A 29 -9.49 7.95 -0.28
N VAL A 30 -10.79 7.74 -0.37
CA VAL A 30 -11.81 8.79 -0.28
C VAL A 30 -12.15 9.17 1.16
N THR A 31 -11.81 8.32 2.13
CA THR A 31 -12.06 8.55 3.56
C THR A 31 -10.92 9.34 4.20
N ASP A 32 -11.21 10.10 5.26
CA ASP A 32 -10.20 10.90 5.96
C ASP A 32 -9.11 10.05 6.60
N ILE A 33 -9.48 8.87 7.13
CA ILE A 33 -8.53 7.86 7.60
C ILE A 33 -7.60 7.40 6.47
N SER A 34 -8.13 7.11 5.28
CA SER A 34 -7.30 6.62 4.18
C SER A 34 -6.31 7.69 3.70
N LYS A 35 -6.72 8.97 3.65
CA LYS A 35 -5.82 10.09 3.34
C LYS A 35 -4.68 10.21 4.35
N GLU A 36 -4.98 10.03 5.64
CA GLU A 36 -3.96 10.03 6.70
C GLU A 36 -2.99 8.85 6.58
N VAL A 37 -3.51 7.63 6.34
CA VAL A 37 -2.71 6.42 6.12
C VAL A 37 -1.82 6.58 4.88
N PHE A 38 -2.33 7.17 3.81
CA PHE A 38 -1.55 7.48 2.61
C PHE A 38 -0.40 8.44 2.93
N GLY A 39 -0.66 9.50 3.70
CA GLY A 39 0.36 10.44 4.15
C GLY A 39 1.45 9.76 4.98
N LEU A 40 1.06 8.85 5.88
CA LEU A 40 1.98 8.04 6.67
C LEU A 40 2.82 7.10 5.80
N HIS A 41 2.21 6.43 4.82
CA HIS A 41 2.89 5.56 3.86
C HIS A 41 3.98 6.34 3.12
N MET A 42 3.64 7.51 2.58
CA MET A 42 4.58 8.34 1.84
C MET A 42 5.71 8.88 2.73
N ALA A 43 5.41 9.25 3.98
CA ALA A 43 6.43 9.68 4.93
C ALA A 43 7.46 8.56 5.21
N ILE A 44 7.00 7.34 5.49
CA ILE A 44 7.87 6.18 5.72
C ILE A 44 8.66 5.84 4.46
N PHE A 45 8.02 5.87 3.29
CA PHE A 45 8.68 5.66 2.00
C PHE A 45 9.86 6.62 1.82
N PHE A 46 9.68 7.93 2.05
CA PHE A 46 10.78 8.89 1.92
C PHE A 46 11.90 8.69 2.94
N VAL A 47 11.58 8.23 4.16
CA VAL A 47 12.60 7.83 5.14
C VAL A 47 13.44 6.67 4.62
N VAL A 48 12.79 5.64 4.04
CA VAL A 48 13.48 4.49 3.45
C VAL A 48 14.34 4.92 2.25
N VAL A 49 13.83 5.78 1.37
CA VAL A 49 14.60 6.32 0.24
C VAL A 49 15.82 7.09 0.73
N ALA A 50 15.70 7.93 1.77
CA ALA A 50 16.82 8.67 2.33
C ALA A 50 17.91 7.75 2.91
N ILE A 51 17.51 6.70 3.63
CA ILE A 51 18.44 5.68 4.15
C ILE A 51 19.10 4.91 3.00
N GLY A 52 18.34 4.57 1.97
CA GLY A 52 18.85 3.90 0.76
C GLY A 52 19.89 4.73 0.03
N LEU A 53 19.66 6.04 -0.14
CA LEU A 53 20.63 6.97 -0.73
C LEU A 53 21.89 7.12 0.13
N LEU A 54 21.73 7.23 1.45
CA LEU A 54 22.86 7.26 2.38
C LEU A 54 23.70 5.98 2.25
N PHE A 55 23.04 4.82 2.23
CA PHE A 55 23.70 3.53 2.05
C PHE A 55 24.43 3.43 0.71
N LEU A 56 23.81 3.92 -0.38
CA LEU A 56 24.41 3.92 -1.70
C LEU A 56 25.65 4.83 -1.75
N VAL A 57 25.57 6.04 -1.19
CA VAL A 57 26.74 6.94 -1.06
C VAL A 57 27.83 6.31 -0.18
N PHE A 58 27.46 5.64 0.90
CA PHE A 58 28.42 4.96 1.78
C PHE A 58 29.10 3.76 1.10
N CYS A 59 28.37 2.99 0.31
CA CYS A 59 28.86 1.78 -0.34
C CYS A 59 29.64 2.08 -1.63
N PHE A 60 29.20 3.06 -2.43
CA PHE A 60 29.80 3.42 -3.72
C PHE A 60 30.68 4.67 -3.67
N GLY A 61 30.53 5.53 -2.66
CA GLY A 61 31.40 6.70 -2.44
C GLY A 61 32.89 6.36 -2.26
N PRO A 62 33.28 5.22 -1.65
CA PRO A 62 34.68 4.83 -1.54
C PRO A 62 35.35 4.36 -2.82
N CYS A 63 34.62 4.22 -3.93
CA CYS A 63 35.21 3.73 -5.18
C CYS A 63 36.16 4.77 -5.83
N GLY A 64 36.11 6.03 -5.39
CA GLY A 64 37.09 7.06 -5.69
C GLY A 64 38.06 7.32 -4.52
N ASN A 65 39.14 6.54 -4.44
CA ASN A 65 40.34 6.84 -3.65
C ASN A 65 40.12 7.16 -2.15
N ILE A 66 39.44 6.27 -1.43
CA ILE A 66 39.42 6.33 0.04
C ILE A 66 40.58 5.51 0.60
N GLY A 67 41.51 6.20 1.29
CA GLY A 67 42.60 5.55 1.99
C GLY A 67 42.11 4.57 3.06
N ASP A 68 42.87 3.50 3.27
CA ASP A 68 42.57 2.33 4.13
C ASP A 68 42.10 2.71 5.57
N GLN A 69 42.50 3.90 6.03
CA GLN A 69 42.15 4.48 7.33
C GLN A 69 40.65 4.83 7.47
N THR A 70 40.01 5.30 6.41
CA THR A 70 38.60 5.74 6.45
C THR A 70 37.64 4.55 6.45
N ILE A 71 38.00 3.46 5.74
CA ILE A 71 37.25 2.20 5.77
C ILE A 71 37.33 1.56 7.17
N ARG A 72 38.51 1.59 7.79
CA ARG A 72 38.74 1.00 9.13
C ARG A 72 37.99 1.76 10.24
N SER A 73 37.90 3.09 10.14
CA SER A 73 37.13 3.91 11.08
C SER A 73 35.62 3.74 10.93
N LEU A 74 35.12 3.59 9.69
CA LEU A 74 33.72 3.28 9.44
C LEU A 74 33.31 1.88 9.93
N GLN A 75 34.16 0.87 9.75
CA GLN A 75 33.93 -0.47 10.31
C GLN A 75 33.90 -0.46 11.84
N LEU A 76 34.75 0.32 12.50
CA LEU A 76 34.72 0.50 13.96
C LEU A 76 33.44 1.21 14.42
N LEU A 77 33.00 2.24 13.70
CA LEU A 77 31.78 2.98 14.01
C LEU A 77 30.55 2.08 13.86
N LEU A 78 30.47 1.28 12.81
CA LEU A 78 29.38 0.33 12.57
C LEU A 78 29.37 -0.81 13.60
N LYS A 79 30.55 -1.26 14.06
CA LYS A 79 30.69 -2.23 15.15
C LYS A 79 30.22 -1.64 16.49
N THR A 80 30.50 -0.37 16.75
CA THR A 80 30.03 0.37 17.93
C THR A 80 28.53 0.63 17.89
N ILE A 81 27.98 1.02 16.73
CA ILE A 81 26.52 1.16 16.54
C ILE A 81 25.82 -0.20 16.72
N ARG A 82 26.35 -1.27 16.13
CA ARG A 82 25.83 -2.63 16.31
C ARG A 82 25.85 -3.05 17.78
N LEU A 83 26.91 -2.77 18.53
CA LEU A 83 26.96 -3.11 19.96
C LEU A 83 26.01 -2.26 20.81
N LYS A 84 25.91 -0.96 20.52
CA LYS A 84 25.14 0.00 21.32
C LYS A 84 23.64 -0.06 21.04
N TYR A 85 23.23 -0.30 19.80
CA TYR A 85 21.83 -0.31 19.39
C TYR A 85 21.23 -1.71 19.25
N PHE A 86 21.97 -2.77 18.89
CA PHE A 86 21.38 -4.13 18.88
C PHE A 86 21.43 -4.83 20.25
N GLY A 87 22.34 -4.44 21.15
CA GLY A 87 22.48 -5.07 22.48
C GLY A 87 21.53 -4.55 23.57
N HIS A 88 21.02 -3.31 23.42
CA HIS A 88 20.15 -2.66 24.43
C HIS A 88 18.69 -2.46 23.96
N TYR A 89 18.42 -2.55 22.66
CA TYR A 89 17.12 -2.17 22.07
C TYR A 89 16.14 -3.36 21.97
N SER A 90 16.58 -4.57 22.26
CA SER A 90 15.72 -5.76 22.27
C SER A 90 14.75 -5.83 23.45
N TYR A 91 14.78 -4.89 24.42
CA TYR A 91 13.96 -5.00 25.63
C TYR A 91 13.48 -3.68 26.31
N PRO A 92 13.27 -2.55 25.59
CA PRO A 92 12.24 -1.61 26.07
C PRO A 92 11.43 -0.86 25.00
N TYR A 93 11.18 -1.41 23.81
CA TYR A 93 10.32 -0.75 22.80
C TYR A 93 8.91 -1.30 22.68
N PHE A 94 8.54 -2.24 23.55
CA PHE A 94 7.18 -2.80 23.61
C PHE A 94 6.17 -1.89 24.33
N ASN A 95 6.53 -0.65 24.67
CA ASN A 95 5.59 0.32 25.22
C ASN A 95 5.62 1.62 24.42
N CYS A 96 5.35 1.51 23.13
CA CYS A 96 5.19 2.68 22.25
C CYS A 96 3.72 3.15 22.27
N ASN A 97 3.25 3.63 23.43
CA ASN A 97 1.95 4.33 23.55
C ASN A 97 1.90 5.66 22.75
N GLY A 98 2.98 6.04 22.08
CA GLY A 98 3.10 7.26 21.30
C GLY A 98 3.62 7.05 19.88
N CYS A 99 3.66 5.81 19.37
CA CYS A 99 3.95 5.64 17.95
C CYS A 99 2.81 6.29 17.17
N ALA A 100 3.12 7.21 16.25
CA ALA A 100 2.11 7.80 15.38
C ALA A 100 1.24 6.70 14.71
N SER A 101 1.84 5.55 14.37
CA SER A 101 1.13 4.39 13.84
C SER A 101 0.05 3.81 14.76
N LEU A 102 0.28 3.81 16.08
CA LEU A 102 -0.69 3.28 17.05
C LEU A 102 -1.88 4.23 17.21
N ASN A 103 -1.64 5.54 17.13
CA ASN A 103 -2.71 6.54 17.20
C ASN A 103 -3.67 6.42 16.00
N TYR A 104 -3.16 6.15 14.78
CA TYR A 104 -4.02 5.91 13.62
C TYR A 104 -4.84 4.62 13.74
N LEU A 105 -4.22 3.53 14.23
CA LEU A 105 -4.96 2.29 14.51
C LEU A 105 -6.06 2.52 15.55
N LYS A 106 -5.74 3.21 16.65
CA LYS A 106 -6.73 3.58 17.67
C LYS A 106 -7.86 4.41 17.07
N LYS A 107 -7.53 5.37 16.21
CA LYS A 107 -8.50 6.21 15.50
C LYS A 107 -9.45 5.37 14.63
N ILE A 108 -8.96 4.36 13.92
CA ILE A 108 -9.79 3.43 13.12
C ILE A 108 -10.84 2.72 13.99
N TYR A 109 -10.43 2.19 15.14
CA TYR A 109 -11.35 1.48 16.05
C TYR A 109 -12.28 2.42 16.82
N ASP A 110 -11.80 3.62 17.19
CA ASP A 110 -12.59 4.60 17.94
C ASP A 110 -13.68 5.27 17.07
N HIS A 111 -13.53 5.28 15.74
CA HIS A 111 -14.52 5.83 14.80
C HIS A 111 -15.85 5.07 14.76
N GLU A 112 -15.93 3.88 15.35
CA GLU A 112 -17.13 3.04 15.41
C GLU A 112 -18.08 3.41 16.57
N ALA A 113 -17.65 4.29 17.49
CA ALA A 113 -18.38 4.58 18.74
C ALA A 113 -19.39 5.74 18.66
N GLU A 114 -19.45 6.48 17.55
CA GLU A 114 -20.48 7.53 17.38
C GLU A 114 -21.77 6.93 16.81
N GLU A 115 -22.75 6.78 17.71
CA GLU A 115 -24.10 6.28 17.46
C GLU A 115 -24.82 7.11 16.39
N GLY A 116 -25.14 6.50 15.24
CA GLY A 116 -26.00 7.12 14.22
C GLY A 116 -25.73 6.76 12.75
N GLY A 117 -24.83 5.81 12.47
CA GLY A 117 -24.52 5.36 11.11
C GLY A 117 -25.39 4.24 10.54
N ILE A 118 -25.15 3.88 9.28
CA ILE A 118 -25.76 2.72 8.62
C ILE A 118 -24.93 1.47 8.96
N ASP A 119 -25.61 0.42 9.40
CA ASP A 119 -24.99 -0.89 9.63
C ASP A 119 -25.23 -1.85 8.47
N ILE A 120 -24.13 -2.29 7.83
CA ILE A 120 -24.14 -3.22 6.71
C ILE A 120 -23.40 -4.49 7.11
N GLN A 121 -24.13 -5.59 7.33
CA GLN A 121 -23.49 -6.88 7.54
C GLN A 121 -22.98 -7.45 6.21
N VAL A 122 -21.66 -7.71 6.15
CA VAL A 122 -21.01 -8.37 5.02
C VAL A 122 -20.84 -9.87 5.31
N VAL A 123 -21.37 -10.73 4.43
CA VAL A 123 -21.22 -12.19 4.51
C VAL A 123 -20.44 -12.70 3.31
N GLY A 124 -19.28 -13.32 3.57
CA GLY A 124 -18.46 -13.96 2.54
C GLY A 124 -18.93 -15.38 2.23
N TRP A 125 -19.25 -15.63 0.98
CA TRP A 125 -19.53 -16.96 0.42
C TRP A 125 -18.38 -17.39 -0.50
N GLN A 126 -18.37 -18.66 -0.93
CA GLN A 126 -17.35 -19.14 -1.86
C GLN A 126 -17.48 -18.41 -3.21
N TRP A 127 -16.53 -17.50 -3.44
CA TRP A 127 -16.39 -16.57 -4.58
C TRP A 127 -17.54 -15.56 -4.77
N LYS A 128 -18.29 -15.24 -3.73
CA LYS A 128 -19.41 -14.27 -3.78
C LYS A 128 -19.53 -13.53 -2.46
N TRP A 129 -20.08 -12.32 -2.51
CA TRP A 129 -20.35 -11.53 -1.31
C TRP A 129 -21.84 -11.29 -1.17
N GLN A 130 -22.35 -11.31 0.05
CA GLN A 130 -23.73 -10.97 0.36
C GLN A 130 -23.75 -9.79 1.33
N TYR A 131 -24.54 -8.77 1.01
CA TYR A 131 -24.69 -7.58 1.82
C TYR A 131 -26.10 -7.54 2.43
N LYS A 132 -26.18 -7.18 3.71
CA LYS A 132 -27.45 -7.04 4.42
C LYS A 132 -27.46 -5.71 5.17
N TYR A 133 -28.42 -4.87 4.86
CA TYR A 133 -28.65 -3.61 5.57
C TYR A 133 -29.51 -3.95 6.79
N LEU A 134 -29.00 -3.70 7.99
CA LEU A 134 -29.66 -4.17 9.22
C LEU A 134 -30.92 -3.36 9.55
N ASP A 135 -30.88 -2.05 9.29
CA ASP A 135 -31.96 -1.12 9.61
C ASP A 135 -32.97 -0.92 8.46
N GLU A 136 -32.61 -1.31 7.23
CA GLU A 136 -33.43 -1.10 6.05
C GLU A 136 -34.23 -2.35 5.65
N GLN A 137 -35.50 -2.14 5.28
CA GLN A 137 -36.40 -3.19 4.83
C GLN A 137 -37.08 -2.80 3.52
N VAL A 138 -37.15 -3.73 2.59
CA VAL A 138 -37.93 -3.58 1.35
C VAL A 138 -39.21 -4.39 1.52
N GLY A 139 -40.30 -3.70 1.84
CA GLY A 139 -41.58 -4.31 2.18
C GLY A 139 -41.53 -4.99 3.55
N ASN A 140 -41.72 -6.31 3.59
CA ASN A 140 -41.73 -7.12 4.83
C ASN A 140 -40.45 -7.96 5.02
N LYS A 141 -39.39 -7.70 4.26
CA LYS A 141 -38.13 -8.46 4.31
C LYS A 141 -36.95 -7.50 4.51
N PRO A 142 -35.92 -7.92 5.27
CA PRO A 142 -34.68 -7.15 5.38
C PRO A 142 -34.02 -7.02 4.00
N LEU A 143 -33.51 -5.83 3.68
CA LEU A 143 -32.81 -5.57 2.43
C LEU A 143 -31.52 -6.41 2.41
N SER A 144 -31.51 -7.44 1.58
CA SER A 144 -30.36 -8.34 1.44
C SER A 144 -30.20 -8.80 0.00
N PHE A 145 -28.96 -8.77 -0.48
CA PHE A 145 -28.64 -9.17 -1.85
C PHE A 145 -27.23 -9.74 -2.00
N PHE A 146 -26.99 -10.42 -3.12
CA PHE A 146 -25.70 -11.00 -3.49
C PHE A 146 -25.02 -10.15 -4.55
N SER A 147 -23.73 -9.89 -4.37
CA SER A 147 -22.87 -9.25 -5.36
C SER A 147 -22.01 -10.30 -6.05
N ASN A 148 -22.28 -10.53 -7.33
CA ASN A 148 -21.56 -11.42 -8.22
C ASN A 148 -20.81 -10.62 -9.30
N LEU A 149 -19.70 -11.16 -9.78
CA LEU A 149 -18.96 -10.59 -10.90
C LEU A 149 -19.78 -10.64 -12.18
N THR A 150 -19.88 -9.51 -12.88
CA THR A 150 -20.58 -9.37 -14.17
C THR A 150 -19.66 -9.55 -15.37
N THR A 151 -18.34 -9.64 -15.14
CA THR A 151 -17.36 -9.82 -16.21
C THR A 151 -17.72 -11.02 -17.08
N PRO A 152 -17.81 -10.85 -18.42
CA PRO A 152 -18.24 -11.92 -19.30
C PRO A 152 -17.22 -13.07 -19.34
N PRO A 153 -17.67 -14.34 -19.45
CA PRO A 153 -16.78 -15.50 -19.54
C PRO A 153 -15.75 -15.42 -20.67
N ASP A 154 -16.07 -14.76 -21.77
CA ASP A 154 -15.17 -14.59 -22.92
C ASP A 154 -13.88 -13.83 -22.57
N GLN A 155 -13.91 -12.98 -21.53
CA GLN A 155 -12.75 -12.23 -21.06
C GLN A 155 -11.84 -13.04 -20.13
N TYR A 156 -12.39 -13.87 -19.23
CA TYR A 156 -11.59 -14.57 -18.22
C TYR A 156 -11.38 -16.07 -18.50
N GLU A 157 -12.36 -16.76 -19.10
CA GLU A 157 -12.31 -18.22 -19.31
C GLU A 157 -11.60 -18.57 -20.61
N PHE A 158 -11.92 -17.87 -21.69
CA PHE A 158 -11.36 -18.15 -23.01
C PHE A 158 -10.35 -17.10 -23.50
N ASN A 159 -10.24 -15.96 -22.79
CA ASN A 159 -9.35 -14.84 -23.11
C ASN A 159 -9.41 -14.45 -24.60
N ARG A 160 -10.62 -14.39 -25.16
CA ARG A 160 -10.89 -14.13 -26.59
C ARG A 160 -11.10 -12.65 -26.89
N VAL A 161 -11.39 -11.86 -25.87
CA VAL A 161 -11.72 -10.44 -25.96
C VAL A 161 -10.67 -9.66 -25.19
N GLU A 162 -10.34 -8.46 -25.66
CA GLU A 162 -9.49 -7.54 -24.93
C GLU A 162 -10.10 -7.20 -23.56
N LYS A 163 -9.25 -7.00 -22.57
CA LYS A 163 -9.68 -6.73 -21.20
C LYS A 163 -10.19 -5.30 -21.12
N THR A 164 -11.42 -5.15 -20.62
CA THR A 164 -11.99 -3.84 -20.31
C THR A 164 -11.23 -3.20 -19.14
N GLU A 165 -11.30 -1.87 -19.02
CA GLU A 165 -10.72 -1.12 -17.90
C GLU A 165 -11.17 -1.66 -16.53
N ASN A 166 -12.44 -2.06 -16.38
CA ASN A 166 -12.99 -2.60 -15.12
C ASN A 166 -12.96 -4.13 -15.04
N TYR A 167 -12.04 -4.80 -15.75
CA TYR A 167 -11.93 -6.27 -15.76
C TYR A 167 -11.84 -6.84 -14.33
N LEU A 168 -12.76 -7.74 -13.98
CA LEU A 168 -12.91 -8.36 -12.65
C LEU A 168 -13.26 -7.40 -11.50
N LEU A 169 -13.63 -6.16 -11.81
CA LEU A 169 -14.08 -5.17 -10.83
C LEU A 169 -15.60 -4.97 -10.88
N GLU A 170 -16.22 -5.20 -12.04
CA GLU A 170 -17.66 -5.01 -12.24
C GLU A 170 -18.47 -6.09 -11.55
N VAL A 171 -19.52 -5.64 -10.86
CA VAL A 171 -20.48 -6.47 -10.15
C VAL A 171 -21.90 -6.21 -10.65
N ASP A 172 -22.81 -7.15 -10.42
CA ASP A 172 -24.23 -7.05 -10.79
C ASP A 172 -24.97 -6.05 -9.92
N GLU A 173 -24.81 -6.20 -8.61
CA GLU A 173 -25.44 -5.38 -7.59
C GLU A 173 -24.36 -4.72 -6.73
N PRO A 174 -24.06 -3.42 -6.97
CA PRO A 174 -23.09 -2.68 -6.18
C PRO A 174 -23.68 -2.24 -4.84
N VAL A 175 -22.83 -2.15 -3.82
CA VAL A 175 -23.18 -1.53 -2.54
C VAL A 175 -23.26 -0.02 -2.73
N VAL A 176 -24.39 0.58 -2.35
CA VAL A 176 -24.62 2.02 -2.46
C VAL A 176 -24.78 2.58 -1.07
N ILE A 177 -23.97 3.58 -0.75
CA ILE A 177 -24.00 4.29 0.54
C ILE A 177 -24.14 5.79 0.31
N PRO A 178 -24.84 6.52 1.20
CA PRO A 178 -24.90 7.97 1.15
C PRO A 178 -23.53 8.58 1.45
N VAL A 179 -23.26 9.73 0.83
CA VAL A 179 -22.05 10.51 1.09
C VAL A 179 -22.11 11.15 2.48
N ASP A 180 -20.93 11.42 3.06
CA ASP A 180 -20.78 12.10 4.36
C ASP A 180 -21.55 11.48 5.54
N THR A 181 -21.87 10.18 5.44
CA THR A 181 -22.59 9.43 6.49
C THR A 181 -21.67 8.34 7.06
N PRO A 182 -21.59 8.17 8.39
CA PRO A 182 -20.82 7.09 8.97
C PRO A 182 -21.46 5.73 8.61
N VAL A 183 -20.63 4.79 8.16
CA VAL A 183 -21.05 3.43 7.79
C VAL A 183 -20.19 2.44 8.56
N ARG A 184 -20.83 1.44 9.15
CA ARG A 184 -20.18 0.31 9.82
C ARG A 184 -20.46 -0.97 9.04
N PHE A 185 -19.40 -1.75 8.81
CA PHE A 185 -19.42 -3.01 8.07
C PHE A 185 -19.18 -4.22 8.97
#